data_AF-A0A1S1LRZ8-F1
#
_entry.id   AF-A0A1S1LRZ8-F1
#
_cell.length_a   1.000
_cell.length_b   1.000
_cell.length_c   1.000
_cell.angle_alpha   90.00
_cell.angle_beta   90.00
_cell.angle_gamma   90.00
#
_symmetry.space_group_name_H-M   'P 1'
#
loop_
_entity.id
_entity.type
_entity.pdbx_description
1 polymer ?
#
loop_
_entity_poly.entity_id
_entity_poly.type
_entity_poly.pdbx_seq_one_letter_code
_entity_poly.pdbx_strand_id
1 'polypeptide(L)'
;MAINPDATLIPDEAEVWIVLKSAVSNIADMIPATATATAEALEALGWEEVGLIDDKKGVPLDPSGEVKEYDGFGHPAFRVKFRKGKLKSGFTALEWNSVTRKFVLPGSASNKIGIPKDIQAYLLYRFIDEDRATVWVQLRPALIELKGHGGIVDGELSWAELTVHHTADAAGDAFHVVDASSDDVTKTFTIGSGVTEYTATAGVNTTPAIATKTAAALQAALRALASVQALPDPGVTVEGPTGGPLVAVFTGPITPVSATGTGGTVTVS
;
A
#
# COMPACT_ATOMS: atom_id res chain seq x y z
N MET A 1 -25.31 -2.67 21.07
CA MET A 1 -24.14 -2.28 20.26
C MET A 1 -24.43 -2.78 18.86
N ALA A 2 -24.60 -1.88 17.89
CA ALA A 2 -24.83 -2.28 16.51
C ALA A 2 -23.51 -2.85 15.96
N ILE A 3 -23.57 -4.01 15.32
CA ILE A 3 -22.45 -4.59 14.59
C ILE A 3 -22.29 -3.76 13.31
N ASN A 4 -21.07 -3.31 13.01
CA ASN A 4 -20.74 -2.63 11.75
C ASN A 4 -19.91 -3.59 10.87
N PRO A 5 -20.56 -4.44 10.06
CA PRO A 5 -19.86 -5.41 9.21
C PRO A 5 -18.96 -4.71 8.18
N ASP A 6 -19.32 -3.52 7.71
CA ASP A 6 -18.56 -2.77 6.69
C ASP A 6 -17.19 -2.28 7.19
N ALA A 7 -16.97 -2.32 8.51
CA ALA A 7 -15.71 -1.98 9.18
C ALA A 7 -14.88 -3.20 9.57
N THR A 8 -15.35 -4.42 9.28
CA THR A 8 -14.54 -5.64 9.45
C THR A 8 -13.76 -5.93 8.19
N LEU A 9 -12.58 -6.51 8.35
CA LEU A 9 -11.72 -7.00 7.28
C LEU A 9 -11.55 -8.51 7.47
N ILE A 10 -11.94 -9.28 6.47
CA ILE A 10 -11.82 -10.73 6.46
C ILE A 10 -11.19 -11.11 5.12
N PRO A 11 -9.85 -11.11 5.01
CA PRO A 11 -9.21 -11.40 3.73
C PRO A 11 -9.49 -12.84 3.28
N ASP A 12 -9.95 -12.98 2.04
CA ASP A 12 -10.04 -14.26 1.33
C ASP A 12 -8.68 -14.69 0.78
N GLU A 13 -7.85 -13.71 0.40
CA GLU A 13 -6.52 -13.94 -0.17
C GLU A 13 -5.48 -13.06 0.51
N ALA A 14 -4.27 -13.61 0.68
CA ALA A 14 -3.14 -12.89 1.22
C ALA A 14 -1.84 -13.33 0.53
N GLU A 15 -1.04 -12.35 0.13
CA GLU A 15 0.19 -12.55 -0.61
C GLU A 15 1.32 -11.75 0.00
N VAL A 16 2.53 -12.30 -0.15
CA VAL A 16 3.76 -11.65 0.28
C VAL A 16 4.69 -11.54 -0.92
N TRP A 17 5.11 -10.31 -1.18
CA TRP A 17 6.04 -9.95 -2.22
C TRP A 17 7.30 -9.36 -1.59
N ILE A 18 8.45 -9.62 -2.20
CA ILE A 18 9.75 -9.23 -1.67
C ILE A 18 10.68 -8.71 -2.75
N VAL A 19 11.51 -7.74 -2.38
CA VAL A 19 12.70 -7.35 -3.15
C VAL A 19 13.88 -7.12 -2.21
N LEU A 20 15.05 -7.66 -2.57
CA LEU A 20 16.26 -7.44 -1.77
C LEU A 20 16.68 -5.97 -1.84
N LYS A 21 17.15 -5.41 -0.71
CA LYS A 21 17.62 -4.02 -0.63
C LYS A 21 18.63 -3.66 -1.73
N SER A 22 19.49 -4.61 -2.11
CA SER A 22 20.50 -4.41 -3.15
C SER A 22 19.94 -4.19 -4.55
N ALA A 23 18.69 -4.58 -4.80
CA ALA A 23 18.01 -4.44 -6.08
C ALA A 23 17.14 -3.16 -6.16
N VAL A 24 17.00 -2.42 -5.06
CA VAL A 24 16.16 -1.23 -4.98
C VAL A 24 17.02 0.03 -4.97
N SER A 25 16.85 0.87 -5.99
CA SER A 25 17.43 2.23 -6.03
C SER A 25 16.53 3.23 -5.28
N ASN A 26 15.23 3.16 -5.51
CA ASN A 26 14.21 4.01 -4.89
C ASN A 26 12.92 3.22 -4.73
N ILE A 27 12.45 3.07 -3.48
CA ILE A 27 11.24 2.28 -3.18
C ILE A 27 9.96 2.96 -3.67
N ALA A 28 9.95 4.30 -3.76
CA ALA A 28 8.77 5.03 -4.20
C ALA A 28 8.37 4.68 -5.65
N ASP A 29 9.33 4.30 -6.49
CA ASP A 29 9.10 3.91 -7.88
C ASP A 29 8.53 2.48 -8.01
N MET A 30 8.52 1.72 -6.92
CA MET A 30 8.00 0.35 -6.86
C MET A 30 6.64 0.24 -6.17
N ILE A 31 6.08 1.34 -5.66
CA ILE A 31 4.73 1.33 -5.06
C ILE A 31 3.71 1.20 -6.19
N PRO A 32 2.82 0.19 -6.17
CA PRO A 32 1.80 0.05 -7.20
C PRO A 32 0.81 1.21 -7.12
N ALA A 33 0.32 1.67 -8.27
CA ALA A 33 -0.64 2.77 -8.34
C ALA A 33 -2.03 2.39 -7.80
N THR A 34 -2.37 1.10 -7.80
CA THR A 34 -3.66 0.58 -7.32
C THR A 34 -3.45 -0.69 -6.52
N ALA A 35 -4.34 -0.95 -5.54
CA ALA A 35 -4.29 -2.17 -4.74
C ALA A 35 -4.65 -3.44 -5.55
N THR A 36 -5.28 -3.25 -6.71
CA THR A 36 -5.69 -4.31 -7.65
C THR A 36 -4.68 -4.56 -8.78
N ALA A 37 -3.48 -3.99 -8.70
CA ALA A 37 -2.42 -4.25 -9.67
C ALA A 37 -2.20 -5.76 -9.86
N THR A 38 -2.09 -6.24 -11.10
CA THR A 38 -1.92 -7.68 -11.37
C THR A 38 -0.53 -8.15 -10.92
N ALA A 39 -0.35 -9.47 -10.78
CA ALA A 39 0.96 -10.07 -10.50
C ALA A 39 2.03 -9.61 -11.50
N GLU A 40 1.71 -9.58 -12.80
CA GLU A 40 2.63 -9.14 -13.85
C GLU A 40 3.01 -7.65 -13.70
N ALA A 41 2.08 -6.82 -13.22
CA ALA A 41 2.36 -5.41 -12.95
C ALA A 41 3.31 -5.25 -11.75
N LEU A 42 3.12 -6.05 -10.69
CA LEU A 42 4.02 -6.07 -9.54
C LEU A 42 5.42 -6.58 -9.91
N GLU A 43 5.50 -7.64 -10.71
CA GLU A 43 6.76 -8.15 -11.27
C GLU A 43 7.48 -7.12 -12.14
N ALA A 44 6.72 -6.37 -12.97
CA ALA A 44 7.27 -5.30 -13.79
C ALA A 44 7.84 -4.14 -12.95
N LEU A 45 7.29 -3.91 -11.75
CA LEU A 45 7.85 -2.98 -10.76
C LEU A 45 9.08 -3.55 -10.04
N GLY A 46 9.38 -4.84 -10.21
CA GLY A 46 10.54 -5.53 -9.64
C GLY A 46 10.26 -6.30 -8.35
N TRP A 47 8.99 -6.51 -7.99
CA TRP A 47 8.61 -7.38 -6.89
C TRP A 47 8.70 -8.85 -7.28
N GLU A 48 9.05 -9.70 -6.32
CA GLU A 48 9.07 -11.14 -6.50
C GLU A 48 8.10 -11.78 -5.49
N GLU A 49 7.19 -12.61 -5.97
CA GLU A 49 6.25 -13.31 -5.10
C GLU A 49 7.00 -14.37 -4.26
N VAL A 50 6.70 -14.43 -2.96
CA VAL A 50 7.25 -15.44 -2.05
C VAL A 50 6.71 -16.84 -2.38
N GLY A 51 5.49 -16.91 -2.92
CA GLY A 51 4.70 -18.13 -3.12
C GLY A 51 3.74 -18.38 -1.95
N LEU A 52 3.32 -19.63 -1.77
CA LEU A 52 2.33 -20.00 -0.75
C LEU A 52 2.77 -19.63 0.68
N ILE A 53 1.84 -19.00 1.40
CA ILE A 53 1.97 -18.68 2.82
C ILE A 53 0.98 -19.49 3.67
N ASP A 54 1.31 -19.68 4.95
CA ASP A 54 0.40 -20.31 5.92
C ASP A 54 -0.83 -19.42 6.17
N ASP A 55 -1.98 -19.83 5.63
CA ASP A 55 -3.28 -19.16 5.72
C ASP A 55 -3.78 -19.00 7.17
N LYS A 56 -3.46 -19.96 8.05
CA LYS A 56 -3.88 -19.94 9.45
C LYS A 56 -3.06 -18.95 10.28
N LYS A 57 -1.78 -18.77 9.94
CA LYS A 57 -0.91 -17.78 10.60
C LYS A 57 -1.04 -16.39 9.99
N GLY A 58 -1.32 -16.30 8.69
CA GLY A 58 -1.42 -15.06 7.94
C GLY A 58 -0.17 -14.18 8.05
N VAL A 59 -0.39 -12.86 8.02
CA VAL A 59 0.65 -11.84 8.22
C VAL A 59 0.45 -11.19 9.59
N PRO A 60 1.07 -11.72 10.68
CA PRO A 60 0.91 -11.14 12.00
C PRO A 60 1.53 -9.74 12.06
N LEU A 61 0.90 -8.85 12.84
CA LEU A 61 1.47 -7.57 13.24
C LEU A 61 1.73 -7.60 14.75
N ASP A 62 2.97 -7.30 15.14
CA ASP A 62 3.43 -7.29 16.53
C ASP A 62 3.97 -5.90 16.90
N PRO A 63 3.07 -4.96 17.25
CA PRO A 63 3.45 -3.67 17.81
C PRO A 63 3.96 -3.86 19.24
N SER A 64 5.18 -3.42 19.51
CA SER A 64 5.80 -3.55 20.83
C SER A 64 6.59 -2.29 21.20
N GLY A 65 7.00 -2.17 22.47
CA GLY A 65 7.86 -1.08 22.92
C GLY A 65 8.14 -1.14 24.41
N GLU A 66 8.84 -0.14 24.91
CA GLU A 66 9.24 -0.05 26.32
C GLU A 66 8.25 0.82 27.10
N VAL A 67 7.59 0.24 28.10
CA VAL A 67 6.79 0.99 29.08
C VAL A 67 7.72 1.36 30.23
N LYS A 68 7.98 2.66 30.41
CA LYS A 68 8.80 3.20 31.49
C LYS A 68 7.92 3.87 32.53
N GLU A 69 7.94 3.31 33.73
CA GLU A 69 7.29 3.85 34.92
C GLU A 69 8.23 4.84 35.64
N TYR A 70 7.63 5.86 36.26
CA TYR A 70 8.32 6.84 37.10
C TYR A 70 7.66 6.80 38.47
N ASP A 71 8.40 6.30 39.45
CA ASP A 71 7.94 6.17 40.83
C ASP A 71 8.27 7.43 41.64
N GLY A 72 7.40 7.73 42.61
CA GLY A 72 7.65 8.77 43.61
C GLY A 72 8.26 8.14 44.86
N PHE A 73 8.99 8.91 45.67
CA PHE A 73 9.59 8.46 46.92
C PHE A 73 8.58 7.75 47.85
N GLY A 74 8.49 6.42 47.77
CA GLY A 74 7.54 5.60 48.54
C GLY A 74 6.13 5.47 47.96
N HIS A 75 5.87 6.00 46.76
CA HIS A 75 4.58 5.91 46.08
C HIS A 75 4.71 5.17 44.73
N PRO A 76 3.75 4.29 44.39
CA PRO A 76 3.74 3.60 43.09
C PRO A 76 3.66 4.59 41.92
N ALA A 77 3.97 4.10 40.72
CA ALA A 77 4.13 4.87 39.49
C ALA A 77 3.15 6.06 39.34
N PHE A 78 3.66 7.29 39.49
CA PHE A 78 2.85 8.51 39.30
C PHE A 78 2.78 8.92 37.82
N ARG A 79 3.68 8.37 36.99
CA ARG A 79 3.67 8.59 35.54
C ARG A 79 4.19 7.35 34.83
N VAL A 80 3.53 7.01 33.72
CA VAL A 80 3.96 5.95 32.81
C VAL A 80 4.16 6.56 31.43
N LYS A 81 5.24 6.18 30.72
CA LYS A 81 5.50 6.60 29.34
C LYS A 81 5.88 5.40 28.48
N PHE A 82 5.23 5.28 27.32
CA PHE A 82 5.68 4.39 26.25
C PHE A 82 6.85 5.02 25.48
N ARG A 83 7.86 4.23 25.15
CA ARG A 83 9.07 4.66 24.43
C ARG A 83 9.56 3.55 23.49
N LYS A 84 10.31 3.92 22.46
CA LYS A 84 10.91 2.99 21.49
C LYS A 84 9.88 2.02 20.90
N GLY A 85 8.80 2.57 20.35
CA GLY A 85 7.83 1.79 19.59
C GLY A 85 8.55 1.03 18.47
N LYS A 86 8.18 -0.23 18.30
CA LYS A 86 8.66 -1.15 17.28
C LYS A 86 7.44 -1.76 16.61
N LEU A 87 7.59 -2.04 15.33
CA LEU A 87 6.64 -2.82 14.58
C LEU A 87 7.39 -4.01 13.98
N LYS A 88 6.93 -5.21 14.28
CA LYS A 88 7.34 -6.40 13.56
C LYS A 88 6.14 -6.96 12.81
N SER A 89 6.44 -7.63 11.72
CA SER A 89 5.50 -8.57 11.13
C SER A 89 6.17 -9.91 10.89
N GLY A 90 5.47 -10.82 10.24
CA GLY A 90 6.03 -12.08 9.81
C GLY A 90 5.18 -12.71 8.73
N PHE A 91 5.64 -13.86 8.26
CA PHE A 91 4.89 -14.77 7.40
C PHE A 91 5.57 -16.13 7.48
N THR A 92 4.85 -17.20 7.13
CA THR A 92 5.44 -18.54 7.02
C THR A 92 5.42 -18.94 5.56
N ALA A 93 6.59 -19.03 4.94
CA ALA A 93 6.72 -19.49 3.57
C ALA A 93 6.64 -21.02 3.53
N LEU A 94 5.76 -21.55 2.68
CA LEU A 94 5.53 -22.99 2.51
C LEU A 94 6.27 -23.57 1.29
N GLU A 95 6.97 -22.72 0.54
CA GLU A 95 7.67 -23.10 -0.67
C GLU A 95 9.20 -22.94 -0.60
N TRP A 96 9.90 -23.85 -1.26
CA TRP A 96 11.36 -23.81 -1.43
C TRP A 96 11.76 -23.46 -2.87
N ASN A 97 11.41 -22.24 -3.30
CA ASN A 97 11.63 -21.73 -4.65
C ASN A 97 12.89 -20.84 -4.75
N SER A 98 13.13 -20.22 -5.91
CA SER A 98 14.29 -19.35 -6.13
C SER A 98 14.24 -18.05 -5.32
N VAL A 99 13.06 -17.60 -4.91
CA VAL A 99 12.83 -16.38 -4.13
C VAL A 99 13.10 -16.65 -2.65
N THR A 100 12.46 -17.68 -2.06
CA THR A 100 12.61 -18.01 -0.63
C THR A 100 14.05 -18.37 -0.24
N ARG A 101 14.80 -19.01 -1.15
CA ARG A 101 16.25 -19.29 -0.96
C ARG A 101 17.10 -18.04 -0.75
N LYS A 102 16.65 -16.86 -1.20
CA LYS A 102 17.41 -15.60 -1.06
C LYS A 102 17.49 -15.15 0.39
N PHE A 103 16.50 -15.47 1.22
CA PHE A 103 16.39 -14.97 2.60
C PHE A 103 16.27 -16.05 3.67
N VAL A 104 15.78 -17.27 3.37
CA VAL A 104 15.70 -18.36 4.36
C VAL A 104 17.09 -18.92 4.68
N LEU A 105 17.85 -19.33 3.66
CA LEU A 105 19.26 -19.74 3.80
C LEU A 105 20.09 -19.11 2.68
N PRO A 106 20.47 -17.82 2.83
CA PRO A 106 21.08 -17.05 1.77
C PRO A 106 22.35 -17.68 1.20
N GLY A 107 22.43 -17.75 -0.13
CA GLY A 107 23.50 -18.44 -0.84
C GLY A 107 23.23 -19.91 -1.14
N SER A 108 22.04 -20.43 -0.78
CA SER A 108 21.57 -21.73 -1.23
C SER A 108 21.40 -21.75 -2.75
N ALA A 109 21.77 -22.87 -3.38
CA ALA A 109 21.64 -23.14 -4.81
C ALA A 109 21.08 -24.56 -5.00
N SER A 110 20.90 -25.02 -6.24
CA SER A 110 20.41 -26.40 -6.50
C SER A 110 21.29 -27.48 -5.86
N ASN A 111 22.58 -27.21 -5.66
CA ASN A 111 23.55 -28.16 -5.10
C ASN A 111 24.25 -27.67 -3.81
N LYS A 112 23.74 -26.62 -3.15
CA LYS A 112 24.38 -26.02 -1.97
C LYS A 112 23.33 -25.50 -1.00
N ILE A 113 23.61 -25.59 0.30
CA ILE A 113 22.81 -24.96 1.35
C ILE A 113 23.65 -23.81 1.93
N GLY A 114 23.04 -22.63 2.00
CA GLY A 114 23.63 -21.42 2.57
C GLY A 114 23.65 -21.43 4.09
N ILE A 115 24.23 -20.38 4.67
CA ILE A 115 24.18 -20.12 6.12
C ILE A 115 23.34 -18.87 6.39
N PRO A 116 22.79 -18.70 7.61
CA PRO A 116 22.11 -17.47 7.98
C PRO A 116 23.00 -16.24 7.77
N LYS A 117 22.41 -15.17 7.22
CA LYS A 117 23.09 -13.88 6.97
C LYS A 117 22.14 -12.73 7.32
N ASP A 118 22.70 -11.55 7.51
CA ASP A 118 21.94 -10.30 7.57
C ASP A 118 21.36 -10.00 6.19
N ILE A 119 20.07 -10.32 6.00
CA ILE A 119 19.33 -10.02 4.78
C ILE A 119 18.38 -8.88 5.03
N GLN A 120 18.61 -7.81 4.29
CA GLN A 120 17.78 -6.62 4.28
C GLN A 120 16.94 -6.61 3.01
N ALA A 121 15.63 -6.47 3.15
CA ALA A 121 14.69 -6.47 2.03
C ALA A 121 13.53 -5.52 2.28
N TYR A 122 12.83 -5.16 1.21
CA TYR A 122 11.52 -4.53 1.26
C TYR A 122 10.47 -5.59 1.06
N LEU A 123 9.33 -5.43 1.73
CA LEU A 123 8.17 -6.30 1.55
C LEU A 123 6.96 -5.49 1.10
N LEU A 124 6.11 -6.18 0.35
CA LEU A 124 4.78 -5.76 -0.01
C LEU A 124 3.81 -6.86 0.44
N TYR A 125 2.84 -6.48 1.27
CA TYR A 125 1.74 -7.35 1.65
C TYR A 125 0.51 -6.96 0.85
N ARG A 126 -0.09 -7.90 0.14
CA ARG A 126 -1.37 -7.70 -0.52
C ARG A 126 -2.40 -8.60 0.13
N PHE A 127 -3.58 -8.08 0.41
CA PHE A 127 -4.69 -8.87 0.89
C PHE A 127 -5.99 -8.38 0.25
N ILE A 128 -6.85 -9.34 -0.10
CA ILE A 128 -8.09 -9.13 -0.83
C ILE A 128 -9.23 -9.69 0.01
N ASP A 129 -10.25 -8.87 0.21
CA ASP A 129 -11.56 -9.17 0.78
C ASP A 129 -12.60 -8.96 -0.34
N GLU A 130 -13.77 -9.60 -0.28
CA GLU A 130 -14.74 -9.76 -1.39
C GLU A 130 -14.82 -8.58 -2.40
N ASP A 131 -14.90 -7.34 -1.89
CA ASP A 131 -15.03 -6.11 -2.67
C ASP A 131 -13.84 -5.13 -2.55
N ARG A 132 -12.79 -5.48 -1.79
CA ARG A 132 -11.70 -4.57 -1.43
C ARG A 132 -10.33 -5.25 -1.52
N ALA A 133 -9.39 -4.57 -2.16
CA ALA A 133 -7.98 -4.91 -2.10
C ALA A 133 -7.22 -3.88 -1.29
N THR A 134 -6.23 -4.31 -0.52
CA THR A 134 -5.28 -3.43 0.17
C THR A 134 -3.87 -3.95 0.00
N VAL A 135 -2.95 -3.02 -0.21
CA VAL A 135 -1.52 -3.27 -0.36
C VAL A 135 -0.76 -2.42 0.65
N TRP A 136 0.12 -3.05 1.41
CA TRP A 136 1.06 -2.36 2.30
C TRP A 136 2.46 -2.50 1.72
N VAL A 137 3.07 -1.39 1.32
CA VAL A 137 4.45 -1.35 0.83
C VAL A 137 5.36 -0.80 1.89
N GLN A 138 6.36 -1.58 2.28
CA GLN A 138 7.33 -1.15 3.28
C GLN A 138 8.20 0.01 2.76
N LEU A 139 8.36 1.07 3.57
CA LEU A 139 9.06 2.31 3.15
C LEU A 139 10.59 2.27 3.35
N ARG A 140 11.09 1.38 4.22
CA ARG A 140 12.52 1.17 4.46
C ARG A 140 12.85 -0.31 4.48
N PRO A 141 14.07 -0.72 4.07
CA PRO A 141 14.41 -2.12 4.12
C PRO A 141 14.48 -2.57 5.59
N ALA A 142 14.03 -3.80 5.85
CA ALA A 142 14.11 -4.43 7.16
C ALA A 142 14.94 -5.71 7.12
N LEU A 143 15.46 -6.06 8.29
CA LEU A 143 16.00 -7.38 8.55
C LEU A 143 14.88 -8.42 8.43
N ILE A 144 15.12 -9.44 7.61
CA ILE A 144 14.36 -10.68 7.61
C ILE A 144 15.11 -11.68 8.46
N GLU A 145 14.49 -12.09 9.56
CA GLU A 145 15.00 -13.10 10.47
C GLU A 145 14.28 -14.42 10.24
N LEU A 146 15.04 -15.49 9.97
CA LEU A 146 14.51 -16.86 10.03
C LEU A 146 14.32 -17.24 11.50
N LYS A 147 13.07 -17.30 11.94
CA LYS A 147 12.70 -17.62 13.32
C LYS A 147 12.57 -19.13 13.54
N GLY A 148 12.14 -19.87 12.52
CA GLY A 148 12.00 -21.32 12.58
C GLY A 148 11.99 -21.96 11.19
N HIS A 149 12.36 -23.24 11.13
CA HIS A 149 12.31 -24.02 9.90
C HIS A 149 11.82 -25.44 10.23
N GLY A 150 10.89 -25.96 9.43
CA GLY A 150 10.26 -27.27 9.66
C GLY A 150 11.20 -28.46 9.52
N GLY A 151 12.33 -28.27 8.86
CA GLY A 151 13.29 -29.32 8.58
C GLY A 151 12.81 -30.23 7.46
N ILE A 152 13.39 -31.44 7.37
CA ILE A 152 12.96 -32.46 6.41
C ILE A 152 12.27 -33.55 7.22
N VAL A 153 10.95 -33.58 7.17
CA VAL A 153 10.10 -34.55 7.87
C VAL A 153 9.23 -35.25 6.84
N ASP A 154 9.20 -36.58 6.89
CA ASP A 154 8.42 -37.38 5.94
C ASP A 154 6.92 -37.15 6.14
N GLY A 155 6.20 -36.92 5.03
CA GLY A 155 4.76 -36.65 5.03
C GLY A 155 4.33 -35.25 5.48
N GLU A 156 5.26 -34.37 5.87
CA GLU A 156 4.96 -33.01 6.34
C GLU A 156 5.38 -31.96 5.31
N LEU A 157 4.63 -30.86 5.24
CA LEU A 157 4.99 -29.73 4.38
C LEU A 157 6.19 -28.98 4.99
N SER A 158 7.23 -28.76 4.20
CA SER A 158 8.36 -27.92 4.64
C SER A 158 7.92 -26.47 4.77
N TRP A 159 8.42 -25.79 5.80
CA TRP A 159 8.09 -24.39 6.05
C TRP A 159 9.28 -23.63 6.62
N ALA A 160 9.27 -22.32 6.40
CA ALA A 160 10.17 -21.37 7.04
C ALA A 160 9.32 -20.24 7.66
N GLU A 161 9.47 -20.00 8.96
CA GLU A 161 8.80 -18.90 9.67
C GLU A 161 9.74 -17.70 9.72
N LEU A 162 9.29 -16.57 9.16
CA LEU A 162 10.06 -15.35 9.05
C LEU A 162 9.49 -14.29 9.98
N THR A 163 10.39 -13.49 10.56
CA THR A 163 10.06 -12.24 11.27
C THR A 163 10.72 -11.09 10.54
N VAL A 164 9.95 -10.03 10.29
CA VAL A 164 10.41 -8.82 9.63
C VAL A 164 10.48 -7.68 10.65
N HIS A 165 11.67 -7.09 10.78
CA HIS A 165 11.93 -6.02 11.76
C HIS A 165 11.81 -4.65 11.10
N HIS A 166 10.59 -4.14 10.96
CA HIS A 166 10.33 -2.88 10.26
C HIS A 166 11.02 -1.69 10.92
N THR A 167 11.43 -0.75 10.07
CA THR A 167 11.97 0.54 10.50
C THR A 167 11.15 1.66 9.87
N ALA A 168 10.82 2.67 10.67
CA ALA A 168 10.07 3.83 10.21
C ALA A 168 10.94 4.76 9.36
N ASP A 169 10.29 5.43 8.41
CA ASP A 169 10.86 6.50 7.60
C ASP A 169 11.09 7.80 8.41
N ALA A 170 11.34 8.92 7.71
CA ALA A 170 11.54 10.21 8.38
C ALA A 170 10.23 10.82 8.92
N ALA A 171 9.08 10.43 8.36
CA ALA A 171 7.75 10.84 8.82
C ALA A 171 7.25 10.00 10.01
N GLY A 172 7.85 8.83 10.23
CA GLY A 172 7.46 7.90 11.30
C GLY A 172 6.65 6.70 10.79
N ASP A 173 6.53 6.55 9.47
CA ASP A 173 5.70 5.54 8.82
C ASP A 173 6.52 4.31 8.44
N ALA A 174 5.98 3.12 8.71
CA ALA A 174 6.61 1.85 8.32
C ALA A 174 6.16 1.39 6.92
N PHE A 175 4.91 1.69 6.56
CA PHE A 175 4.27 1.27 5.33
C PHE A 175 3.56 2.43 4.64
N HIS A 176 3.58 2.42 3.32
CA HIS A 176 2.61 3.11 2.49
C HIS A 176 1.43 2.17 2.25
N VAL A 177 0.21 2.65 2.45
CA VAL A 177 -1.02 1.89 2.21
C VAL A 177 -1.61 2.35 0.88
N VAL A 178 -1.76 1.40 -0.04
CA VAL A 178 -2.55 1.58 -1.26
C VAL A 178 -3.80 0.74 -1.07
N ASP A 179 -4.97 1.35 -1.08
CA ASP A 179 -6.24 0.63 -1.00
C ASP A 179 -7.08 0.85 -2.28
N ALA A 180 -8.07 -0.03 -2.46
CA ALA A 180 -9.14 0.16 -3.42
C ALA A 180 -10.41 0.59 -2.67
N SER A 181 -10.27 1.57 -1.78
CA SER A 181 -11.29 1.89 -0.80
C SER A 181 -12.61 2.32 -1.46
N SER A 182 -13.73 1.86 -0.88
CA SER A 182 -15.08 2.10 -1.41
C SER A 182 -15.56 3.55 -1.25
N ASP A 183 -14.79 4.40 -0.55
CA ASP A 183 -15.05 5.83 -0.39
C ASP A 183 -14.39 6.67 -1.50
N ASP A 184 -13.61 6.07 -2.39
CA ASP A 184 -13.17 6.71 -3.63
C ASP A 184 -14.35 7.18 -4.46
N VAL A 185 -14.29 8.45 -4.88
CA VAL A 185 -15.36 9.05 -5.67
C VAL A 185 -14.93 9.05 -7.13
N THR A 186 -15.61 8.25 -7.96
CA THR A 186 -15.44 8.30 -9.42
C THR A 186 -16.40 9.29 -10.05
N LYS A 187 -15.89 10.15 -10.94
CA LYS A 187 -16.65 11.17 -11.67
C LYS A 187 -16.27 11.22 -13.13
N THR A 188 -17.26 11.11 -14.00
CA THR A 188 -17.06 11.22 -15.45
C THR A 188 -17.40 12.63 -15.93
N PHE A 189 -16.41 13.33 -16.48
CA PHE A 189 -16.53 14.63 -17.11
C PHE A 189 -16.79 14.47 -18.60
N THR A 190 -18.02 14.74 -19.04
CA THR A 190 -18.38 14.77 -20.45
C THR A 190 -18.33 16.21 -20.97
N ILE A 191 -17.35 16.51 -21.82
CA ILE A 191 -17.09 17.86 -22.33
C ILE A 191 -17.81 18.04 -23.68
N GLY A 192 -18.77 18.97 -23.75
CA GLY A 192 -19.46 19.29 -25.00
C GLY A 192 -18.54 19.82 -26.10
N SER A 193 -18.89 19.57 -27.37
CA SER A 193 -18.10 19.97 -28.53
C SER A 193 -17.89 21.49 -28.64
N GLY A 194 -18.85 22.29 -28.18
CA GLY A 194 -18.77 23.77 -28.18
C GLY A 194 -17.96 24.38 -27.03
N VAL A 195 -17.51 23.59 -26.06
CA VAL A 195 -16.76 24.09 -24.91
C VAL A 195 -15.39 24.60 -25.36
N THR A 196 -15.02 25.85 -25.10
CA THR A 196 -13.68 26.38 -25.44
C THR A 196 -12.70 26.24 -24.28
N GLU A 197 -13.21 26.36 -23.06
CA GLU A 197 -12.53 26.17 -21.79
C GLU A 197 -13.55 25.75 -20.74
N TYR A 198 -13.09 25.16 -19.65
CA TYR A 198 -13.97 24.78 -18.54
C TYR A 198 -13.26 24.88 -17.20
N THR A 199 -14.03 24.99 -16.12
CA THR A 199 -13.54 24.85 -14.75
C THR A 199 -14.14 23.59 -14.13
N ALA A 200 -13.40 22.98 -13.22
CA ALA A 200 -13.89 21.89 -12.39
C ALA A 200 -13.88 22.33 -10.92
N THR A 201 -14.91 21.96 -10.17
CA THR A 201 -14.98 22.16 -8.72
C THR A 201 -14.94 20.79 -8.05
N ALA A 202 -14.09 20.66 -7.04
CA ALA A 202 -13.98 19.48 -6.19
C ALA A 202 -13.93 19.95 -4.73
N GLY A 203 -14.92 19.54 -3.93
CA GLY A 203 -15.11 20.08 -2.59
C GLY A 203 -15.46 21.57 -2.64
N VAL A 204 -14.68 22.40 -1.94
CA VAL A 204 -14.92 23.85 -1.87
C VAL A 204 -14.05 24.67 -2.84
N ASN A 205 -13.19 24.01 -3.62
CA ASN A 205 -12.25 24.70 -4.51
C ASN A 205 -12.57 24.45 -5.98
N THR A 206 -12.31 25.47 -6.80
CA THR A 206 -12.51 25.46 -8.25
C THR A 206 -11.18 25.69 -8.97
N THR A 207 -10.93 24.95 -10.04
CA THR A 207 -9.72 25.10 -10.84
C THR A 207 -9.69 26.44 -11.56
N PRO A 208 -8.51 26.95 -11.94
CA PRO A 208 -8.41 27.90 -13.05
C PRO A 208 -9.05 27.33 -14.32
N ALA A 209 -9.30 28.20 -15.31
CA ALA A 209 -9.83 27.78 -16.60
C ALA A 209 -8.89 26.80 -17.32
N ILE A 210 -9.44 25.68 -17.77
CA ILE A 210 -8.75 24.60 -18.47
C ILE A 210 -9.13 24.67 -19.94
N ALA A 211 -8.20 25.08 -20.80
CA ALA A 211 -8.41 25.14 -22.25
C ALA A 211 -8.08 23.79 -22.95
N THR A 212 -7.12 23.04 -22.42
CA THR A 212 -6.68 21.76 -22.98
C THR A 212 -7.54 20.62 -22.45
N LYS A 213 -8.36 20.02 -23.31
CA LYS A 213 -9.30 18.95 -22.95
C LYS A 213 -8.63 17.57 -22.92
N THR A 214 -7.62 17.39 -22.08
CA THR A 214 -6.91 16.11 -21.92
C THR A 214 -6.96 15.66 -20.46
N ALA A 215 -6.82 14.35 -20.25
CA ALA A 215 -6.74 13.76 -18.91
C ALA A 215 -5.62 14.42 -18.07
N ALA A 216 -4.43 14.58 -18.66
CA ALA A 216 -3.28 15.22 -18.00
C ALA A 216 -3.56 16.67 -17.56
N ALA A 217 -4.24 17.47 -18.40
CA ALA A 217 -4.56 18.86 -18.06
C ALA A 217 -5.60 18.93 -16.93
N LEU A 218 -6.64 18.09 -16.97
CA LEU A 218 -7.63 18.01 -15.90
C LEU A 218 -7.00 17.53 -14.58
N GLN A 219 -6.17 16.47 -14.63
CA GLN A 219 -5.48 15.93 -13.47
C GLN A 219 -4.59 16.99 -12.80
N ALA A 220 -3.75 17.68 -13.58
CA ALA A 220 -2.87 18.71 -13.06
C ALA A 220 -3.66 19.85 -12.39
N ALA A 221 -4.78 20.27 -13.00
CA ALA A 221 -5.62 21.33 -12.45
C ALA A 221 -6.33 20.89 -11.16
N LEU A 222 -6.88 19.67 -11.09
CA LEU A 222 -7.54 19.16 -9.90
C LEU A 222 -6.55 18.93 -8.75
N ARG A 223 -5.36 18.38 -9.00
CA ARG A 223 -4.32 18.19 -7.97
C ARG A 223 -3.78 19.50 -7.38
N ALA A 224 -3.97 20.62 -8.07
CA ALA A 224 -3.61 21.94 -7.54
C ALA A 224 -4.63 22.49 -6.54
N LEU A 225 -5.82 21.87 -6.41
CA LEU A 225 -6.85 22.30 -5.47
C LEU A 225 -6.53 21.86 -4.05
N ALA A 226 -6.68 22.77 -3.08
CA ALA A 226 -6.47 22.46 -1.66
C ALA A 226 -7.38 21.31 -1.16
N SER A 227 -8.64 21.26 -1.62
CA SER A 227 -9.58 20.17 -1.29
C SER A 227 -9.09 18.80 -1.78
N VAL A 228 -8.36 18.75 -2.90
CA VAL A 228 -7.80 17.51 -3.46
C VAL A 228 -6.45 17.17 -2.83
N GLN A 229 -5.64 18.18 -2.48
CA GLN A 229 -4.38 18.00 -1.73
C GLN A 229 -4.61 17.51 -0.30
N ALA A 230 -5.82 17.68 0.24
CA ALA A 230 -6.22 17.16 1.55
C ALA A 230 -6.61 15.68 1.51
N LEU A 231 -6.83 15.11 0.32
CA LEU A 231 -7.08 13.69 0.13
C LEU A 231 -5.76 12.89 0.22
N PRO A 232 -5.80 11.60 0.59
CA PRO A 232 -4.68 10.67 0.42
C PRO A 232 -4.00 10.81 -0.95
N ASP A 233 -2.68 10.72 -1.00
CA ASP A 233 -1.92 10.76 -2.27
C ASP A 233 -2.38 9.61 -3.21
N PRO A 234 -2.58 9.84 -4.52
CA PRO A 234 -2.26 11.03 -5.31
C PRO A 234 -3.35 12.13 -5.34
N GLY A 235 -4.40 12.02 -4.52
CA GLY A 235 -5.55 12.90 -4.44
C GLY A 235 -6.57 12.67 -5.55
N VAL A 236 -6.11 12.60 -6.80
CA VAL A 236 -6.95 12.25 -7.96
C VAL A 236 -6.11 11.68 -9.09
N THR A 237 -6.64 10.67 -9.78
CA THR A 237 -6.16 10.19 -11.08
C THR A 237 -7.21 10.49 -12.15
N VAL A 238 -6.78 10.83 -13.37
CA VAL A 238 -7.70 11.10 -14.49
C VAL A 238 -7.26 10.33 -15.72
N GLU A 239 -8.20 9.65 -16.35
CA GLU A 239 -8.02 8.92 -17.61
C GLU A 239 -9.04 9.35 -18.66
N GLY A 240 -8.81 8.97 -19.92
CA GLY A 240 -9.73 9.22 -21.04
C GLY A 240 -9.09 9.88 -22.27
N PRO A 241 -9.74 9.83 -23.43
CA PRO A 241 -9.22 10.38 -24.68
C PRO A 241 -9.23 11.92 -24.69
N THR A 242 -8.39 12.51 -25.55
CA THR A 242 -8.44 13.96 -25.83
C THR A 242 -9.83 14.34 -26.34
N GLY A 243 -10.45 15.33 -25.70
CA GLY A 243 -11.83 15.76 -25.96
C GLY A 243 -12.88 15.13 -25.03
N GLY A 244 -12.50 14.12 -24.24
CA GLY A 244 -13.37 13.42 -23.29
C GLY A 244 -14.21 12.31 -23.92
N PRO A 245 -14.99 11.56 -23.10
CA PRO A 245 -15.18 11.74 -21.66
C PRO A 245 -13.89 11.50 -20.85
N LEU A 246 -13.67 12.30 -19.80
CA LEU A 246 -12.55 12.14 -18.89
C LEU A 246 -13.06 11.57 -17.57
N VAL A 247 -12.47 10.48 -17.08
CA VAL A 247 -12.88 9.81 -15.83
C VAL A 247 -11.89 10.19 -14.75
N ALA A 248 -12.35 10.87 -13.71
CA ALA A 248 -11.55 11.21 -12.54
C ALA A 248 -11.91 10.29 -11.37
N VAL A 249 -10.91 9.70 -10.73
CA VAL A 249 -11.06 8.90 -9.50
C VAL A 249 -10.36 9.67 -8.39
N PHE A 250 -11.14 10.17 -7.44
CA PHE A 250 -10.63 10.86 -6.24
C PHE A 250 -10.37 9.83 -5.15
N THR A 251 -9.20 9.90 -4.54
CA THR A 251 -8.76 8.98 -3.48
C THR A 251 -9.39 9.36 -2.14
N GLY A 252 -10.63 8.92 -1.92
CA GLY A 252 -11.47 9.26 -0.76
C GLY A 252 -12.65 10.20 -1.06
N PRO A 253 -13.47 10.48 -0.04
CA PRO A 253 -14.76 11.13 -0.19
C PRO A 253 -14.57 12.61 -0.53
N ILE A 254 -15.15 13.04 -1.65
CA ILE A 254 -15.18 14.44 -2.03
C ILE A 254 -16.53 14.83 -2.62
N THR A 255 -17.10 15.91 -2.08
CA THR A 255 -18.38 16.45 -2.53
C THR A 255 -18.46 17.95 -2.27
N PRO A 256 -19.05 18.75 -3.17
CA PRO A 256 -19.53 18.37 -4.50
C PRO A 256 -18.37 18.16 -5.50
N VAL A 257 -18.65 17.44 -6.59
CA VAL A 257 -17.83 17.48 -7.81
C VAL A 257 -18.70 17.97 -8.96
N SER A 258 -18.30 19.06 -9.60
CA SER A 258 -19.04 19.68 -10.70
C SER A 258 -18.11 20.35 -11.70
N ALA A 259 -18.65 20.75 -12.86
CA ALA A 259 -17.90 21.48 -13.86
C ALA A 259 -18.76 22.52 -14.55
N THR A 260 -18.13 23.56 -15.11
CA THR A 260 -18.80 24.59 -15.89
C THR A 260 -17.98 24.87 -17.15
N GLY A 261 -18.64 24.87 -18.31
CA GLY A 261 -18.00 25.15 -19.60
C GLY A 261 -18.29 26.57 -20.09
N THR A 262 -17.32 27.15 -20.77
CA THR A 262 -17.50 28.36 -21.59
C THR A 262 -17.83 27.94 -23.03
N GLY A 263 -18.89 28.48 -23.62
CA GLY A 263 -19.31 28.16 -25.00
C GLY A 263 -20.08 26.85 -25.18
N GLY A 264 -20.26 26.08 -24.11
CA GLY A 264 -21.03 24.83 -24.10
C GLY A 264 -21.16 24.25 -22.69
N THR A 265 -21.74 23.06 -22.59
CA THR A 265 -21.97 22.37 -21.30
C THR A 265 -20.89 21.34 -21.02
N VAL A 266 -20.48 21.22 -19.75
CA VAL A 266 -19.75 20.07 -19.22
C VAL A 266 -20.65 19.37 -18.22
N THR A 267 -20.86 18.07 -18.39
CA THR A 267 -21.66 17.26 -17.47
C THR A 267 -20.74 16.42 -16.60
N VAL A 268 -21.04 16.33 -15.30
CA VAL A 268 -20.35 15.46 -14.36
C VAL A 268 -21.33 14.44 -13.81
N SER A 269 -21.03 13.15 -13.96
CA SER A 269 -21.81 12.02 -13.42
C SER A 269 -20.95 11.17 -12.51
#